data_AF-A0AA51ZWH4-F1
#
_entry.id   AF-A0AA51ZWH4-F1
#
_cell.length_a   1.000
_cell.length_b   1.000
_cell.length_c   1.000
_cell.angle_alpha   90.00
_cell.angle_beta   90.00
_cell.angle_gamma   90.00
#
_symmetry.space_group_name_H-M   'P 1'
#
loop_
_entity.id
_entity.type
_entity.pdbx_description
1 polymer ?
#
loop_
_entity_poly.entity_id
_entity_poly.type
_entity_poly.pdbx_seq_one_letter_code
_entity_poly.pdbx_strand_id
1 'polypeptide(L)'
;MRTYLPLLFLIIFATCKNTSEPQQINWNLSQDYYQTALKKAIDSLEHLNTKMNQAHAIQSLKDIRLNFKKAESYAAHINPEVGSKVNGPALPIFKEDNLKILDPIGLQAIEETLFEDFQNRKLLEYQIERTIGYLNNLLAGIKERNLSPERYFIALHEQFLRILSFGITHFDTPISHWGFEESAASLHSIKTTVRLTIGTVVNDHNQDIYDNFITYLNRNIDYLNKSSAFDEFDYYRYIRDYFNPLTKSWVALRNSTNLWEPSTNKALNFNSTTFFEKDAFNTSFFVNPSTGLGDKEDLLLGEKLFNDKRLSLSNSLSCSSCHQKKEAFSDALPTSLGASGKPLKRNAPTLINTIFNKSFFWDGRSGTIESQIREVFNAHDEFNRSMNNIPEELLLDAEYDKLFKKAYGGKPKSVNQLIKSLAQYVASLQAFDSKFDRNMRKEETSFTELEKKGLQLYMGKALCGSCHFIPLMNGTLPPFYKHTEKEVIGVPLVATNDQLDTLDLGFYTFYEVDIHKGMFRTPTVRNSALTAPYMHNGIYNSLDEVIDFYNRGGGKGLGLAVEHQTLPFDSLSLNSKEKEALIAFLETLNSTPEKKPDTTTNISLSSLN
;
A
#
# COMPACT_ATOMS: atom_id res chain seq x y z
N MET A 1 -21.50 89.13 -17.30
CA MET A 1 -20.45 88.11 -17.10
C MET A 1 -20.57 87.10 -18.24
N ARG A 2 -19.59 87.09 -19.15
CA ARG A 2 -19.55 86.19 -20.32
C ARG A 2 -18.92 84.86 -19.93
N THR A 3 -19.65 83.79 -20.20
CA THR A 3 -19.21 82.39 -20.14
C THR A 3 -18.20 82.11 -21.25
N TYR A 4 -17.03 81.56 -20.90
CA TYR A 4 -16.09 80.97 -21.83
C TYR A 4 -15.87 79.51 -21.46
N LEU A 5 -16.15 78.64 -22.44
CA LEU A 5 -15.79 77.24 -22.49
C LEU A 5 -14.36 77.14 -23.04
N PRO A 6 -13.50 76.25 -22.50
CA PRO A 6 -12.50 75.61 -23.34
C PRO A 6 -12.62 74.08 -23.30
N LEU A 7 -12.53 73.50 -24.50
CA LEU A 7 -12.40 72.08 -24.80
C LEU A 7 -11.22 71.45 -24.03
N LEU A 8 -11.45 70.31 -23.39
CA LEU A 8 -10.40 69.40 -22.95
C LEU A 8 -10.30 68.23 -23.93
N PHE A 9 -9.15 68.09 -24.60
CA PHE A 9 -8.80 66.91 -25.41
C PHE A 9 -8.53 65.72 -24.49
N LEU A 10 -9.32 64.65 -24.61
CA LEU A 10 -9.04 63.34 -24.00
C LEU A 10 -8.12 62.54 -24.94
N ILE A 11 -6.88 62.29 -24.51
CA ILE A 11 -5.98 61.34 -25.16
C ILE A 11 -6.24 59.96 -24.54
N ILE A 12 -6.84 59.06 -25.32
CA ILE A 12 -7.04 57.65 -24.95
C ILE A 12 -5.75 56.90 -25.29
N PHE A 13 -4.99 56.50 -24.26
CA PHE A 13 -3.93 55.51 -24.42
C PHE A 13 -4.56 54.12 -24.52
N ALA A 14 -4.67 53.59 -25.74
CA ALA A 14 -4.99 52.19 -25.97
C ALA A 14 -3.74 51.35 -25.68
N THR A 15 -3.63 50.81 -24.46
CA THR A 15 -2.68 49.74 -24.17
C THR A 15 -3.24 48.43 -24.71
N CYS A 16 -2.72 47.97 -25.85
CA CYS A 16 -2.91 46.60 -26.32
C CYS A 16 -2.27 45.63 -25.31
N LYS A 17 -3.05 45.15 -24.34
CA LYS A 17 -2.71 43.90 -23.66
C LYS A 17 -2.91 42.78 -24.68
N ASN A 18 -1.82 42.27 -25.23
CA ASN A 18 -1.79 40.94 -25.84
C ASN A 18 -2.03 39.93 -24.72
N THR A 19 -3.29 39.70 -24.35
CA THR A 19 -3.67 38.49 -23.63
C THR A 19 -3.73 37.38 -24.67
N SER A 20 -2.59 36.78 -24.98
CA SER A 20 -2.61 35.45 -25.59
C SER A 20 -3.40 34.54 -24.66
N GLU A 21 -4.51 33.99 -25.12
CA GLU A 21 -5.26 32.98 -24.37
C GLU A 21 -4.28 31.89 -23.92
N PRO A 22 -4.39 31.37 -22.68
CA PRO A 22 -3.52 30.30 -22.23
C PRO A 22 -3.63 29.13 -23.21
N GLN A 23 -2.49 28.73 -23.78
CA GLN A 23 -2.44 27.64 -24.74
C GLN A 23 -3.04 26.39 -24.10
N GLN A 24 -4.17 25.93 -24.63
CA GLN A 24 -4.90 24.81 -24.06
C GLN A 24 -4.15 23.50 -24.35
N ILE A 25 -3.85 22.72 -23.31
CA ILE A 25 -3.17 21.42 -23.46
C ILE A 25 -4.06 20.46 -24.26
N ASN A 26 -3.49 19.85 -25.30
CA ASN A 26 -4.13 18.78 -26.04
C ASN A 26 -3.86 17.41 -25.39
N TRP A 27 -4.72 17.03 -24.45
CA TRP A 27 -4.63 15.74 -23.74
C TRP A 27 -4.77 14.51 -24.65
N ASN A 28 -5.37 14.67 -25.85
CA ASN A 28 -5.55 13.55 -26.79
C ASN A 28 -4.21 12.98 -27.26
N LEU A 29 -3.14 13.77 -27.33
CA LEU A 29 -1.83 13.28 -27.75
C LEU A 29 -1.29 12.18 -26.82
N SER A 30 -1.45 12.35 -25.51
CA SER A 30 -1.06 11.33 -24.53
C SER A 30 -2.04 10.17 -24.49
N GLN A 31 -3.34 10.44 -24.65
CA GLN A 31 -4.35 9.39 -24.74
C GLN A 31 -4.11 8.48 -25.95
N ASP A 32 -3.81 9.04 -27.12
CA ASP A 32 -3.50 8.31 -28.35
C ASP A 32 -2.20 7.51 -28.23
N TYR A 33 -1.20 8.04 -27.51
CA TYR A 33 0.01 7.30 -27.16
C TYR A 33 -0.33 6.05 -26.33
N TYR A 34 -1.14 6.19 -25.27
CA TYR A 34 -1.57 5.05 -24.45
C TYR A 34 -2.40 4.03 -25.24
N GLN A 35 -3.34 4.50 -26.06
CA GLN A 35 -4.14 3.63 -26.94
C GLN A 35 -3.25 2.85 -27.92
N THR A 36 -2.28 3.52 -28.54
CA THR A 36 -1.37 2.90 -29.51
C THR A 36 -0.50 1.85 -28.85
N ALA A 37 0.05 2.14 -27.66
CA ALA A 37 0.86 1.18 -26.92
C ALA A 37 0.04 -0.04 -26.49
N LEU A 38 -1.17 0.17 -25.97
CA LEU A 38 -2.05 -0.92 -25.54
C LEU A 38 -2.53 -1.77 -26.72
N LYS A 39 -2.86 -1.13 -27.85
CA LYS A 39 -3.20 -1.84 -29.09
C LYS A 39 -2.03 -2.70 -29.58
N LYS A 40 -0.80 -2.19 -29.55
CA LYS A 40 0.38 -3.01 -29.89
C LYS A 40 0.54 -4.22 -28.96
N ALA A 41 0.29 -4.08 -27.67
CA ALA A 41 0.32 -5.20 -26.74
C ALA A 41 -0.75 -6.26 -27.09
N ILE A 42 -1.97 -5.83 -27.42
CA ILE A 42 -3.07 -6.70 -27.86
C ILE A 42 -2.71 -7.41 -29.17
N ASP A 43 -2.32 -6.65 -30.19
CA ASP A 43 -1.96 -7.17 -31.51
C ASP A 43 -0.81 -8.19 -31.36
N SER A 44 0.23 -7.89 -30.58
CA SER A 44 1.34 -8.83 -30.33
C SER A 44 0.90 -10.08 -29.57
N LEU A 45 -0.05 -9.96 -28.63
CA LEU A 45 -0.57 -11.10 -27.87
C LEU A 45 -1.45 -12.01 -28.73
N GLU A 46 -2.24 -11.46 -29.67
CA GLU A 46 -3.00 -12.22 -30.67
C GLU A 46 -2.08 -13.05 -31.58
N HIS A 47 -0.87 -12.56 -31.85
CA HIS A 47 0.14 -13.25 -32.67
C HIS A 47 1.07 -14.16 -31.86
N LEU A 48 0.91 -14.26 -30.53
CA LEU A 48 1.66 -15.17 -29.68
C LEU A 48 1.22 -16.61 -29.98
N ASN A 49 1.82 -17.20 -31.01
CA ASN A 49 1.40 -18.47 -31.56
C ASN A 49 1.92 -19.64 -30.70
N THR A 50 1.01 -20.52 -30.27
CA THR A 50 1.35 -21.76 -29.54
C THR A 50 2.12 -22.78 -30.38
N LYS A 51 2.37 -22.52 -31.66
CA LYS A 51 3.29 -23.29 -32.50
C LYS A 51 4.70 -22.70 -32.54
N MET A 52 4.94 -21.52 -31.97
CA MET A 52 6.29 -20.98 -31.81
C MET A 52 7.10 -21.86 -30.86
N ASN A 53 8.43 -21.85 -31.02
CA ASN A 53 9.30 -22.41 -29.99
C ASN A 53 9.34 -21.49 -28.75
N GLN A 54 9.75 -22.07 -27.62
CA GLN A 54 9.68 -21.41 -26.31
C GLN A 54 10.46 -20.10 -26.26
N ALA A 55 11.68 -20.09 -26.79
CA ALA A 55 12.53 -18.90 -26.79
C ALA A 55 11.89 -17.71 -27.53
N HIS A 56 11.28 -17.94 -28.70
CA HIS A 56 10.60 -16.86 -29.42
C HIS A 56 9.33 -16.42 -28.70
N ALA A 57 8.57 -17.34 -28.08
CA ALA A 57 7.38 -16.99 -27.31
C ALA A 57 7.72 -16.12 -26.08
N ILE A 58 8.80 -16.46 -25.37
CA ILE A 58 9.33 -15.68 -24.25
C ILE A 58 9.75 -14.28 -24.70
N GLN A 59 10.47 -14.17 -25.83
CA GLN A 59 10.85 -12.86 -26.37
C GLN A 59 9.63 -12.01 -26.77
N SER A 60 8.63 -12.62 -27.41
CA SER A 60 7.37 -11.94 -27.73
C SER A 60 6.63 -11.48 -26.48
N LEU A 61 6.61 -12.29 -25.42
CA LEU A 61 6.02 -11.90 -24.13
C LEU A 61 6.72 -10.65 -23.58
N LYS A 62 8.05 -10.57 -23.63
CA LYS A 62 8.79 -9.37 -23.20
C LYS A 62 8.29 -8.12 -23.93
N ASP A 63 8.16 -8.18 -25.26
CA ASP A 63 7.69 -7.05 -26.06
C ASP A 63 6.23 -6.66 -25.75
N ILE A 64 5.35 -7.65 -25.52
CA ILE A 64 3.95 -7.43 -25.10
C ILE A 64 3.93 -6.67 -23.77
N ARG A 65 4.68 -7.13 -22.78
CA ARG A 65 4.74 -6.55 -21.44
C ARG A 65 5.29 -5.12 -21.48
N LEU A 66 6.37 -4.88 -22.22
CA LEU A 66 6.92 -3.54 -22.41
C LEU A 66 5.92 -2.56 -23.07
N ASN A 67 5.06 -3.03 -23.98
CA ASN A 67 4.01 -2.20 -24.56
C ASN A 67 2.84 -1.97 -23.59
N PHE A 68 2.46 -2.97 -22.80
CA PHE A 68 1.49 -2.79 -21.71
C PHE A 68 1.98 -1.76 -20.69
N LYS A 69 3.23 -1.84 -20.24
CA LYS A 69 3.85 -0.91 -19.27
C LYS A 69 3.93 0.54 -19.75
N LYS A 70 3.91 0.77 -21.06
CA LYS A 70 3.77 2.13 -21.63
C LYS A 70 2.36 2.69 -21.45
N ALA A 71 1.32 1.86 -21.43
CA ALA A 71 -0.07 2.27 -21.26
C ALA A 71 -0.62 2.14 -19.82
N GLU A 72 0.05 1.34 -18.98
CA GLU A 72 -0.43 0.91 -17.66
C GLU A 72 -0.91 2.06 -16.77
N SER A 73 -0.16 3.17 -16.72
CA SER A 73 -0.50 4.33 -15.88
C SER A 73 -1.96 4.75 -16.03
N TYR A 74 -2.43 4.95 -17.27
CA TYR A 74 -3.80 5.36 -17.53
C TYR A 74 -4.76 4.18 -17.61
N ALA A 75 -4.33 3.06 -18.21
CA ALA A 75 -5.15 1.86 -18.36
C ALA A 75 -5.64 1.34 -17.00
N ALA A 76 -4.71 1.12 -16.07
CA ALA A 76 -5.01 0.61 -14.73
C ALA A 76 -5.71 1.66 -13.86
N HIS A 77 -5.49 2.95 -14.08
CA HIS A 77 -6.21 4.01 -13.36
C HIS A 77 -7.70 4.03 -13.71
N ILE A 78 -8.03 3.87 -15.00
CA ILE A 78 -9.42 3.92 -15.49
C ILE A 78 -10.23 2.70 -15.06
N ASN A 79 -9.61 1.52 -15.02
CA ASN A 79 -10.25 0.32 -14.51
C ASN A 79 -9.28 -0.48 -13.62
N PRO A 80 -9.17 -0.13 -12.33
CA PRO A 80 -8.26 -0.77 -11.38
C PRO A 80 -8.41 -2.29 -11.28
N GLU A 81 -9.64 -2.80 -11.27
CA GLU A 81 -9.91 -4.23 -11.15
C GLU A 81 -9.42 -5.00 -12.38
N VAL A 82 -9.61 -4.45 -13.58
CA VAL A 82 -9.13 -5.09 -14.81
C VAL A 82 -7.62 -4.93 -14.95
N GLY A 83 -7.07 -3.78 -14.59
CA GLY A 83 -5.63 -3.55 -14.55
C GLY A 83 -4.91 -4.56 -13.66
N SER A 84 -5.43 -4.80 -12.44
CA SER A 84 -4.85 -5.80 -11.53
C SER A 84 -5.01 -7.24 -12.04
N LYS A 85 -5.99 -7.53 -12.90
CA LYS A 85 -6.12 -8.85 -13.54
C LYS A 85 -5.17 -9.04 -14.72
N VAL A 86 -4.80 -7.98 -15.43
CA VAL A 86 -3.87 -8.08 -16.56
C VAL A 86 -2.44 -8.35 -16.08
N ASN A 87 -2.03 -7.80 -14.94
CA ASN A 87 -0.63 -7.86 -14.48
C ASN A 87 -0.45 -8.27 -13.02
N GLY A 88 -1.49 -8.78 -12.37
CA GLY A 88 -1.43 -9.27 -10.99
C GLY A 88 -0.93 -10.70 -10.88
N PRO A 89 -0.89 -11.23 -9.64
CA PRO A 89 -0.33 -12.54 -9.35
C PRO A 89 -1.12 -13.64 -10.05
N ALA A 90 -0.42 -14.71 -10.47
CA ALA A 90 -1.02 -15.88 -11.10
C ALA A 90 -1.70 -16.82 -10.08
N LEU A 91 -2.56 -16.25 -9.24
CA LEU A 91 -3.29 -16.97 -8.21
C LEU A 91 -4.79 -17.05 -8.54
N PRO A 92 -5.48 -18.14 -8.16
CA PRO A 92 -6.92 -18.22 -8.31
C PRO A 92 -7.61 -17.15 -7.46
N ILE A 93 -8.62 -16.49 -8.03
CA ILE A 93 -9.34 -15.41 -7.35
C ILE A 93 -10.73 -15.87 -6.96
N PHE A 94 -11.02 -15.83 -5.66
CA PHE A 94 -12.38 -16.01 -5.16
C PHE A 94 -13.21 -14.74 -5.30
N LYS A 95 -14.42 -14.87 -5.85
CA LYS A 95 -15.42 -13.80 -5.95
C LYS A 95 -16.48 -13.97 -4.87
N GLU A 96 -16.36 -13.23 -3.77
CA GLU A 96 -17.28 -13.31 -2.63
C GLU A 96 -18.74 -13.02 -2.99
N ASP A 97 -18.99 -12.20 -4.02
CA ASP A 97 -20.33 -11.78 -4.47
C ASP A 97 -21.13 -12.90 -5.16
N ASN A 98 -20.45 -13.88 -5.76
CA ASN A 98 -21.07 -14.93 -6.56
C ASN A 98 -20.47 -16.33 -6.32
N LEU A 99 -19.56 -16.45 -5.37
CA LEU A 99 -18.88 -17.67 -4.92
C LEU A 99 -18.12 -18.42 -6.02
N LYS A 100 -17.70 -17.73 -7.08
CA LYS A 100 -16.89 -18.32 -8.16
C LYS A 100 -15.41 -18.20 -7.88
N ILE A 101 -14.67 -19.23 -8.26
CA ILE A 101 -13.22 -19.20 -8.38
C ILE A 101 -12.89 -18.90 -9.84
N LEU A 102 -12.06 -17.89 -10.06
CA LEU A 102 -11.52 -17.56 -11.37
C LEU A 102 -10.10 -18.11 -11.47
N ASP A 103 -9.81 -18.81 -12.55
CA ASP A 103 -8.46 -19.33 -12.83
C ASP A 103 -7.45 -18.18 -12.97
N PRO A 104 -6.17 -18.45 -12.66
CA PRO A 104 -5.07 -17.54 -12.96
C PRO A 104 -5.06 -17.12 -14.44
N ILE A 105 -5.05 -15.82 -14.68
CA ILE A 105 -5.00 -15.19 -16.00
C ILE A 105 -4.08 -13.97 -15.94
N GLY A 106 -3.82 -13.34 -17.09
CA GLY A 106 -2.94 -12.19 -17.18
C GLY A 106 -1.51 -12.54 -17.55
N LEU A 107 -0.66 -11.51 -17.60
CA LEU A 107 0.71 -11.58 -18.09
C LEU A 107 1.62 -12.43 -17.20
N GLN A 108 1.39 -12.45 -15.88
CA GLN A 108 2.12 -13.35 -14.97
C GLN A 108 1.76 -14.82 -15.19
N ALA A 109 0.47 -15.16 -15.33
CA ALA A 109 0.05 -16.53 -15.60
C ALA A 109 0.57 -17.06 -16.95
N ILE A 110 0.62 -16.18 -17.96
CA ILE A 110 1.24 -16.48 -19.26
C ILE A 110 2.74 -16.69 -19.10
N GLU A 111 3.42 -15.86 -18.30
CA GLU A 111 4.85 -16.01 -17.99
C GLU A 111 5.14 -17.38 -17.36
N GLU A 112 4.44 -17.74 -16.29
CA GLU A 112 4.58 -19.06 -15.63
C GLU A 112 4.43 -20.21 -16.62
N THR A 113 3.35 -20.18 -17.42
CA THR A 113 3.10 -21.23 -18.41
C THR A 113 4.16 -21.25 -19.50
N LEU A 114 4.70 -20.10 -19.93
CA LEU A 114 5.74 -20.06 -20.96
C LEU A 114 7.10 -20.55 -20.46
N PHE A 115 7.44 -20.28 -19.20
CA PHE A 115 8.75 -20.64 -18.64
C PHE A 115 8.76 -22.08 -18.08
N GLU A 116 7.70 -22.50 -17.41
CA GLU A 116 7.69 -23.74 -16.62
C GLU A 116 6.81 -24.84 -17.22
N ASP A 117 5.68 -24.50 -17.86
CA ASP A 117 4.72 -25.47 -18.40
C ASP A 117 4.41 -25.24 -19.90
N PHE A 118 5.47 -25.00 -20.69
CA PHE A 118 5.31 -24.61 -22.11
C PHE A 118 4.58 -25.65 -22.95
N GLN A 119 4.56 -26.92 -22.50
CA GLN A 119 3.88 -28.02 -23.18
C GLN A 119 2.36 -27.94 -23.05
N ASN A 120 1.84 -27.24 -22.04
CA ASN A 120 0.42 -27.07 -21.79
C ASN A 120 -0.19 -25.98 -22.68
N ARG A 121 -0.24 -26.28 -23.99
CA ARG A 121 -0.74 -25.36 -25.02
C ARG A 121 -2.17 -24.88 -24.78
N LYS A 122 -3.03 -25.74 -24.24
CA LYS A 122 -4.43 -25.41 -23.98
C LYS A 122 -4.58 -24.36 -22.89
N LEU A 123 -3.81 -24.48 -21.80
CA LEU A 123 -3.80 -23.49 -20.73
C LEU A 123 -3.28 -22.15 -21.25
N LEU A 124 -2.17 -22.18 -22.00
CA LEU A 124 -1.59 -20.98 -22.60
C LEU A 124 -2.59 -20.27 -23.54
N GLU A 125 -3.27 -21.01 -24.42
CA GLU A 125 -4.31 -20.47 -25.32
C GLU A 125 -5.45 -19.80 -24.54
N TYR A 126 -5.93 -20.46 -23.49
CA TYR A 126 -6.94 -19.91 -22.60
C TYR A 126 -6.48 -18.61 -21.94
N GLN A 127 -5.29 -18.59 -21.33
CA GLN A 127 -4.76 -17.40 -20.67
C GLN A 127 -4.57 -16.24 -21.65
N ILE A 128 -4.08 -16.51 -22.86
CA ILE A 128 -3.94 -15.52 -23.93
C ILE A 128 -5.30 -14.91 -24.28
N GLU A 129 -6.30 -15.75 -24.59
CA GLU A 129 -7.65 -15.29 -24.97
C GLU A 129 -8.29 -14.41 -23.89
N ARG A 130 -8.22 -14.85 -22.62
CA ARG A 130 -8.79 -14.10 -21.49
C ARG A 130 -8.05 -12.78 -21.27
N THR A 131 -6.72 -12.78 -21.39
CA THR A 131 -5.89 -11.58 -21.25
C THR A 131 -6.17 -10.57 -22.35
N ILE A 132 -6.35 -11.01 -23.61
CA ILE A 132 -6.80 -10.15 -24.72
C ILE A 132 -8.14 -9.50 -24.40
N GLY A 133 -9.10 -10.24 -23.85
CA GLY A 133 -10.39 -9.71 -23.42
C GLY A 133 -10.25 -8.57 -22.40
N TYR A 134 -9.39 -8.73 -21.40
CA TYR A 134 -9.11 -7.69 -20.40
C TYR A 134 -8.40 -6.47 -20.99
N LEU A 135 -7.38 -6.68 -21.83
CA LEU A 135 -6.68 -5.59 -22.52
C LEU A 135 -7.63 -4.79 -23.42
N ASN A 136 -8.55 -5.46 -24.12
CA ASN A 136 -9.59 -4.80 -24.92
C ASN A 136 -10.56 -3.98 -24.05
N ASN A 137 -10.92 -4.47 -22.85
CA ASN A 137 -11.72 -3.69 -21.90
C ASN A 137 -10.98 -2.42 -21.44
N LEU A 138 -9.68 -2.53 -21.14
CA LEU A 138 -8.84 -1.37 -20.82
C LEU A 138 -8.77 -0.38 -22.00
N LEU A 139 -8.58 -0.88 -23.22
CA LEU A 139 -8.52 -0.05 -24.42
C LEU A 139 -9.84 0.68 -24.67
N ALA A 140 -10.98 0.01 -24.49
CA ALA A 140 -12.30 0.64 -24.54
C ALA A 140 -12.44 1.73 -23.46
N GLY A 141 -12.01 1.45 -22.23
CA GLY A 141 -12.03 2.42 -21.14
C GLY A 141 -11.20 3.68 -21.43
N ILE A 142 -10.02 3.53 -22.04
CA ILE A 142 -9.19 4.67 -22.48
C ILE A 142 -9.88 5.48 -23.58
N LYS A 143 -10.59 4.84 -24.52
CA LYS A 143 -11.32 5.53 -25.60
C LYS A 143 -12.54 6.29 -25.10
N GLU A 144 -13.29 5.70 -24.18
CA GLU A 144 -14.56 6.26 -23.67
C GLU A 144 -14.34 7.38 -22.64
N ARG A 145 -13.22 7.35 -21.92
CA ARG A 145 -12.94 8.31 -20.86
C ARG A 145 -11.78 9.18 -21.28
N ASN A 146 -12.08 10.43 -21.63
CA ASN A 146 -11.07 11.39 -22.02
C ASN A 146 -10.09 11.66 -20.86
N LEU A 147 -8.82 11.77 -21.21
CA LEU A 147 -7.75 12.16 -20.30
C LEU A 147 -7.97 13.62 -19.89
N SER A 148 -8.14 13.83 -18.59
CA SER A 148 -8.27 15.15 -17.96
C SER A 148 -7.02 15.43 -17.12
N PRO A 149 -6.77 16.70 -16.72
CA PRO A 149 -5.69 17.01 -15.79
C PRO A 149 -5.72 16.14 -14.53
N GLU A 150 -6.87 16.02 -13.87
CA GLU A 150 -7.06 15.17 -12.68
C GLU A 150 -6.65 13.72 -12.95
N ARG A 151 -7.22 13.09 -13.99
CA ARG A 151 -6.92 11.70 -14.33
C ARG A 151 -5.45 11.49 -14.64
N TYR A 152 -4.85 12.44 -15.35
CA TYR A 152 -3.45 12.38 -15.74
C TYR A 152 -2.52 12.44 -14.53
N PHE A 153 -2.68 13.46 -13.67
CA PHE A 153 -1.81 13.61 -12.51
C PHE A 153 -1.96 12.46 -11.52
N ILE A 154 -3.18 11.98 -11.28
CA ILE A 154 -3.41 10.81 -10.42
C ILE A 154 -2.79 9.56 -11.05
N ALA A 155 -3.05 9.27 -12.32
CA ALA A 155 -2.53 8.09 -13.02
C ALA A 155 -1.00 8.02 -12.99
N LEU A 156 -0.32 9.15 -13.19
CA LEU A 156 1.15 9.20 -13.14
C LEU A 156 1.68 9.04 -11.72
N HIS A 157 1.04 9.66 -10.72
CA HIS A 157 1.44 9.52 -9.33
C HIS A 157 1.25 8.07 -8.82
N GLU A 158 0.15 7.43 -9.19
CA GLU A 158 -0.09 6.00 -8.97
C GLU A 158 0.96 5.12 -9.69
N GLN A 159 1.38 5.50 -10.91
CA GLN A 159 2.41 4.75 -11.65
C GLN A 159 3.78 4.80 -10.96
N PHE A 160 4.17 5.94 -10.39
CA PHE A 160 5.40 5.99 -9.59
C PHE A 160 5.33 5.00 -8.43
N LEU A 161 4.19 4.93 -7.74
CA LEU A 161 4.02 3.99 -6.64
C LEU A 161 4.00 2.52 -7.10
N ARG A 162 3.44 2.21 -8.29
CA ARG A 162 3.55 0.87 -8.91
C ARG A 162 5.00 0.50 -9.21
N ILE A 163 5.80 1.42 -9.74
CA ILE A 163 7.24 1.20 -9.97
C ILE A 163 7.94 0.88 -8.64
N LEU A 164 7.66 1.66 -7.60
CA LEU A 164 8.27 1.47 -6.27
C LEU A 164 7.89 0.15 -5.60
N SER A 165 6.63 -0.28 -5.76
CA SER A 165 6.07 -1.40 -4.98
C SER A 165 6.06 -2.73 -5.73
N PHE A 166 5.93 -2.71 -7.06
CA PHE A 166 5.78 -3.89 -7.89
C PHE A 166 6.89 -4.04 -8.94
N GLY A 167 7.26 -2.93 -9.58
CA GLY A 167 8.24 -2.95 -10.68
C GLY A 167 9.63 -3.34 -10.19
N ILE A 168 10.21 -2.56 -9.28
CA ILE A 168 11.58 -2.81 -8.80
C ILE A 168 11.70 -4.03 -7.89
N THR A 169 10.59 -4.54 -7.35
CA THR A 169 10.54 -5.77 -6.54
C THR A 169 10.36 -7.03 -7.40
N HIS A 170 10.19 -6.86 -8.72
CA HIS A 170 9.91 -7.94 -9.66
C HIS A 170 8.62 -8.70 -9.37
N PHE A 171 7.71 -8.12 -8.57
CA PHE A 171 6.39 -8.67 -8.29
C PHE A 171 5.62 -8.94 -9.59
N ASP A 172 5.75 -8.04 -10.57
CA ASP A 172 5.08 -8.15 -11.87
C ASP A 172 5.68 -9.26 -12.76
N THR A 173 6.92 -9.66 -12.50
CA THR A 173 7.73 -10.59 -13.32
C THR A 173 8.49 -11.57 -12.41
N PRO A 174 7.77 -12.44 -11.67
CA PRO A 174 8.39 -13.23 -10.61
C PRO A 174 9.39 -14.27 -11.13
N ILE A 175 9.29 -14.69 -12.39
CA ILE A 175 10.19 -15.69 -12.99
C ILE A 175 11.30 -15.04 -13.81
N SER A 176 10.94 -14.11 -14.70
CA SER A 176 11.90 -13.52 -15.64
C SER A 176 12.74 -12.38 -15.07
N HIS A 177 12.28 -11.78 -13.97
CA HIS A 177 12.89 -10.63 -13.31
C HIS A 177 13.13 -9.43 -14.25
N TRP A 178 12.22 -9.18 -15.20
CA TRP A 178 12.28 -8.00 -16.09
C TRP A 178 11.77 -6.69 -15.46
N GLY A 179 11.44 -6.69 -14.17
CA GLY A 179 10.87 -5.56 -13.44
C GLY A 179 11.61 -4.22 -13.58
N PHE A 180 12.95 -4.21 -13.66
CA PHE A 180 13.72 -2.99 -13.90
C PHE A 180 13.51 -2.42 -15.32
N GLU A 181 13.48 -3.29 -16.32
CA GLU A 181 13.31 -2.92 -17.73
C GLU A 181 11.87 -2.45 -17.98
N GLU A 182 10.90 -3.11 -17.35
CA GLU A 182 9.50 -2.68 -17.31
C GLU A 182 9.32 -1.32 -16.64
N SER A 183 9.98 -1.10 -15.50
CA SER A 183 9.97 0.17 -14.79
C SER A 183 10.59 1.29 -15.63
N ALA A 184 11.70 1.02 -16.32
CA ALA A 184 12.31 1.95 -17.26
C ALA A 184 11.37 2.28 -18.43
N ALA A 185 10.66 1.30 -18.98
CA ALA A 185 9.65 1.51 -20.02
C ALA A 185 8.48 2.39 -19.54
N SER A 186 8.00 2.20 -18.30
CA SER A 186 7.00 3.07 -17.70
C SER A 186 7.52 4.51 -17.51
N LEU A 187 8.75 4.70 -17.04
CA LEU A 187 9.35 6.04 -16.92
C LEU A 187 9.57 6.71 -18.28
N HIS A 188 9.93 5.95 -19.31
CA HIS A 188 9.99 6.45 -20.69
C HIS A 188 8.61 6.88 -21.22
N SER A 189 7.56 6.15 -20.88
CA SER A 189 6.17 6.53 -21.18
C SER A 189 5.80 7.84 -20.48
N ILE A 190 6.08 7.96 -19.19
CA ILE A 190 5.87 9.20 -18.41
C ILE A 190 6.59 10.38 -19.06
N LYS A 191 7.87 10.22 -19.39
CA LYS A 191 8.66 11.24 -20.10
C LYS A 191 8.02 11.65 -21.41
N THR A 192 7.49 10.69 -22.18
CA THR A 192 6.85 10.93 -23.47
C THR A 192 5.53 11.70 -23.30
N THR A 193 4.66 11.26 -22.40
CA THR A 193 3.36 11.90 -22.21
C THR A 193 3.48 13.28 -21.57
N VAL A 194 4.45 13.48 -20.66
CA VAL A 194 4.73 14.80 -20.08
C VAL A 194 5.19 15.78 -21.16
N ARG A 195 6.03 15.35 -22.11
CA ARG A 195 6.43 16.16 -23.27
C ARG A 195 5.27 16.51 -24.18
N LEU A 196 4.37 15.55 -24.44
CA LEU A 196 3.19 15.73 -25.29
C LEU A 196 2.10 16.60 -24.64
N THR A 197 2.15 16.83 -23.33
CA THR A 197 1.11 17.57 -22.58
C THR A 197 1.70 18.76 -21.85
N ILE A 198 2.17 18.58 -20.62
CA ILE A 198 2.71 19.64 -19.76
C ILE A 198 3.81 20.42 -20.48
N GLY A 199 4.73 19.73 -21.16
CA GLY A 199 5.83 20.33 -21.92
C GLY A 199 5.41 21.31 -23.02
N THR A 200 4.15 21.24 -23.48
CA THR A 200 3.61 22.16 -24.51
C THR A 200 3.19 23.53 -23.94
N VAL A 201 3.07 23.65 -22.61
CA VAL A 201 2.65 24.88 -21.92
C VAL A 201 3.69 25.37 -20.90
N VAL A 202 4.86 24.74 -20.88
CA VAL A 202 6.02 25.24 -20.12
C VAL A 202 6.45 26.57 -20.72
N ASN A 203 6.73 27.54 -19.85
CA ASN A 203 7.19 28.88 -20.18
C ASN A 203 8.40 29.24 -19.31
N ASP A 204 8.96 30.43 -19.51
CA ASP A 204 10.17 30.89 -18.82
C ASP A 204 10.09 30.79 -17.28
N HIS A 205 8.90 30.84 -16.68
CA HIS A 205 8.72 30.74 -15.22
C HIS A 205 8.82 29.32 -14.66
N ASN A 206 8.55 28.28 -15.47
CA ASN A 206 8.55 26.88 -15.02
C ASN A 206 9.47 25.96 -15.83
N GLN A 207 10.24 26.52 -16.77
CA GLN A 207 11.22 25.80 -17.59
C GLN A 207 12.24 25.03 -16.75
N ASP A 208 12.84 25.67 -15.74
CA ASP A 208 13.83 25.01 -14.87
C ASP A 208 13.22 23.84 -14.08
N ILE A 209 11.97 23.96 -13.64
CA ILE A 209 11.27 22.90 -12.90
C ILE A 209 11.02 21.70 -13.83
N TYR A 210 10.57 21.97 -15.05
CA TYR A 210 10.38 20.95 -16.07
C TYR A 210 11.69 20.25 -16.44
N ASP A 211 12.76 20.99 -16.70
CA ASP A 211 14.07 20.45 -17.06
C ASP A 211 14.69 19.61 -15.93
N ASN A 212 14.48 20.03 -14.68
CA ASN A 212 14.85 19.25 -13.51
C ASN A 212 14.08 17.92 -13.45
N PHE A 213 12.77 17.93 -13.65
CA PHE A 213 11.96 16.71 -13.69
C PHE A 213 12.43 15.75 -14.80
N ILE A 214 12.68 16.26 -16.02
CA ILE A 214 13.21 15.46 -17.13
C ILE A 214 14.60 14.89 -16.81
N THR A 215 15.46 15.67 -16.16
CA THR A 215 16.78 15.22 -15.68
C THR A 215 16.66 14.08 -14.69
N TYR A 216 15.80 14.21 -13.66
CA TYR A 216 15.60 13.15 -12.68
C TYR A 216 14.96 11.90 -13.29
N LEU A 217 14.03 12.05 -14.23
CA LEU A 217 13.49 10.91 -14.99
C LEU A 217 14.58 10.15 -15.72
N ASN A 218 15.45 10.85 -16.47
CA ASN A 218 16.56 10.21 -17.19
C ASN A 218 17.51 9.50 -16.24
N ARG A 219 17.85 10.12 -15.10
CA ARG A 219 18.71 9.49 -14.10
C ARG A 219 18.13 8.19 -13.55
N ASN A 220 16.82 8.11 -13.35
CA ASN A 220 16.16 6.88 -12.89
C ASN A 220 16.15 5.81 -13.99
N ILE A 221 15.81 6.18 -15.22
CA ILE A 221 15.87 5.30 -16.39
C ILE A 221 17.29 4.72 -16.56
N ASP A 222 18.31 5.57 -16.52
CA ASP A 222 19.70 5.16 -16.67
C ASP A 222 20.16 4.25 -15.53
N TYR A 223 19.67 4.46 -14.31
CA TYR A 223 19.98 3.59 -13.18
C TYR A 223 19.38 2.21 -13.40
N LEU A 224 18.07 2.14 -13.70
CA LEU A 224 17.37 0.88 -13.94
C LEU A 224 17.95 0.09 -15.12
N ASN A 225 18.29 0.75 -16.23
CA ASN A 225 18.86 0.09 -17.41
C ASN A 225 20.29 -0.44 -17.19
N LYS A 226 21.04 0.12 -16.23
CA LYS A 226 22.38 -0.36 -15.86
C LYS A 226 22.33 -1.52 -14.88
N SER A 227 21.21 -1.71 -14.19
CA SER A 227 21.00 -2.76 -13.22
C SER A 227 20.54 -4.04 -13.91
N SER A 228 21.47 -4.93 -14.23
CA SER A 228 21.14 -6.23 -14.85
C SER A 228 21.04 -7.39 -13.86
N ALA A 229 21.56 -7.24 -12.64
CA ALA A 229 21.59 -8.29 -11.63
C ALA A 229 20.56 -8.00 -10.52
N PHE A 230 19.52 -8.84 -10.46
CA PHE A 230 18.48 -8.85 -9.42
C PHE A 230 19.05 -8.76 -8.00
N ASP A 231 20.11 -9.54 -7.74
CA ASP A 231 20.74 -9.66 -6.43
C ASP A 231 21.72 -8.54 -6.07
N GLU A 232 22.00 -7.57 -6.95
CA GLU A 232 23.00 -6.51 -6.74
C GLU A 232 22.40 -5.10 -6.70
N PHE A 233 21.07 -4.97 -6.89
CA PHE A 233 20.42 -3.67 -6.92
C PHE A 233 20.49 -2.98 -5.56
N ASP A 234 21.11 -1.80 -5.50
CA ASP A 234 21.15 -0.97 -4.29
C ASP A 234 19.82 -0.20 -4.15
N TYR A 235 18.83 -0.85 -3.53
CA TYR A 235 17.50 -0.28 -3.26
C TYR A 235 17.57 0.95 -2.37
N TYR A 236 18.46 0.96 -1.37
CA TYR A 236 18.62 2.09 -0.46
C TYR A 236 18.99 3.36 -1.25
N ARG A 237 20.05 3.26 -2.06
CA ARG A 237 20.52 4.36 -2.90
C ARG A 237 19.50 4.72 -3.97
N TYR A 238 18.91 3.74 -4.65
CA TYR A 238 17.92 4.02 -5.69
C TYR A 238 16.74 4.83 -5.13
N ILE A 239 16.11 4.35 -4.05
CA ILE A 239 14.93 4.99 -3.47
C ILE A 239 15.29 6.41 -2.98
N ARG A 240 16.37 6.52 -2.20
CA ARG A 240 16.78 7.76 -1.53
C ARG A 240 17.36 8.81 -2.49
N ASP A 241 18.20 8.41 -3.43
CA ASP A 241 19.02 9.32 -4.24
C ASP A 241 18.56 9.48 -5.70
N TYR A 242 17.65 8.63 -6.17
CA TYR A 242 17.09 8.69 -7.52
C TYR A 242 15.57 8.85 -7.51
N PHE A 243 14.85 7.96 -6.85
CA PHE A 243 13.39 7.92 -6.90
C PHE A 243 12.71 9.04 -6.08
N ASN A 244 13.17 9.31 -4.85
CA ASN A 244 12.63 10.40 -4.03
C ASN A 244 12.86 11.79 -4.66
N PRO A 245 14.05 12.11 -5.22
CA PRO A 245 14.22 13.33 -5.99
C PRO A 245 13.31 13.43 -7.21
N LEU A 246 13.05 12.31 -7.91
CA LEU A 246 12.11 12.26 -9.02
C LEU A 246 10.68 12.61 -8.57
N THR A 247 10.16 11.95 -7.53
CA THR A 247 8.80 12.22 -7.02
C THR A 247 8.67 13.64 -6.45
N LYS A 248 9.71 14.17 -5.80
CA LYS A 248 9.77 15.58 -5.36
C LYS A 248 9.69 16.55 -6.54
N SER A 249 10.47 16.28 -7.60
CA SER A 249 10.44 17.11 -8.81
C SER A 249 9.12 17.02 -9.57
N TRP A 250 8.45 15.85 -9.53
CA TRP A 250 7.11 15.66 -10.09
C TRP A 250 6.07 16.54 -9.38
N VAL A 251 6.08 16.55 -8.05
CA VAL A 251 5.16 17.39 -7.26
C VAL A 251 5.41 18.88 -7.52
N ALA A 252 6.69 19.29 -7.61
CA ALA A 252 7.05 20.65 -7.98
C ALA A 252 6.54 21.03 -9.38
N LEU A 253 6.73 20.15 -10.38
CA LEU A 253 6.22 20.36 -11.74
C LEU A 253 4.70 20.48 -11.74
N ARG A 254 3.98 19.53 -11.11
CA ARG A 254 2.52 19.59 -10.99
C ARG A 254 2.06 20.94 -10.43
N ASN A 255 2.60 21.34 -9.28
CA ASN A 255 2.23 22.61 -8.62
C ASN A 255 2.51 23.82 -9.51
N SER A 256 3.63 23.84 -10.24
CA SER A 256 4.01 24.96 -11.12
C SER A 256 3.07 25.17 -12.30
N THR A 257 2.25 24.17 -12.66
CA THR A 257 1.36 24.24 -13.82
C THR A 257 -0.02 24.82 -13.51
N ASN A 258 -0.47 24.80 -12.25
CA ASN A 258 -1.83 25.18 -11.83
C ASN A 258 -2.97 24.50 -12.63
N LEU A 259 -2.71 23.33 -13.22
CA LEU A 259 -3.67 22.61 -14.07
C LEU A 259 -4.67 21.78 -13.27
N TRP A 260 -4.35 21.42 -12.03
CA TRP A 260 -5.17 20.57 -11.17
C TRP A 260 -4.80 20.71 -9.70
N GLU A 261 -5.83 20.78 -8.85
CA GLU A 261 -5.71 20.78 -7.39
C GLU A 261 -6.04 19.40 -6.80
N PRO A 262 -5.20 18.84 -5.90
CA PRO A 262 -5.43 17.54 -5.30
C PRO A 262 -6.68 17.47 -4.44
N SER A 263 -7.37 16.33 -4.52
CA SER A 263 -8.43 15.98 -3.56
C SER A 263 -7.86 15.21 -2.35
N THR A 264 -8.50 15.37 -1.20
CA THR A 264 -8.16 14.67 0.05
C THR A 264 -8.91 13.34 0.23
N ASN A 265 -9.73 12.94 -0.75
CA ASN A 265 -10.55 11.73 -0.72
C ASN A 265 -9.88 10.49 -1.33
N LYS A 266 -8.57 10.56 -1.62
CA LYS A 266 -7.76 9.46 -2.13
C LYS A 266 -6.80 8.97 -1.05
N ALA A 267 -6.29 7.75 -1.19
CA ALA A 267 -5.30 7.22 -0.24
C ALA A 267 -4.03 8.06 -0.16
N LEU A 268 -3.55 8.55 -1.31
CA LEU A 268 -2.32 9.31 -1.44
C LEU A 268 -2.54 10.81 -1.25
N ASN A 269 -1.64 11.46 -0.52
CA ASN A 269 -1.53 12.91 -0.48
C ASN A 269 -0.67 13.39 -1.65
N PHE A 270 -1.28 13.89 -2.72
CA PHE A 270 -0.55 14.35 -3.91
C PHE A 270 0.25 15.66 -3.70
N ASN A 271 0.13 16.31 -2.54
CA ASN A 271 0.99 17.43 -2.14
C ASN A 271 2.24 16.97 -1.38
N SER A 272 2.29 15.72 -0.92
CA SER A 272 3.47 15.15 -0.28
C SER A 272 4.62 15.03 -1.27
N THR A 273 5.82 15.49 -0.88
CA THR A 273 6.98 15.51 -1.78
C THR A 273 7.52 14.12 -2.12
N THR A 274 7.31 13.13 -1.25
CA THR A 274 7.69 11.74 -1.47
C THR A 274 6.64 10.79 -0.89
N PHE A 275 6.76 9.48 -1.14
CA PHE A 275 5.91 8.48 -0.48
C PHE A 275 6.36 8.14 0.96
N PHE A 276 7.41 8.78 1.46
CA PHE A 276 7.99 8.52 2.79
C PHE A 276 7.76 9.67 3.79
N GLU A 277 7.04 10.72 3.39
CA GLU A 277 6.64 11.78 4.30
C GLU A 277 5.62 11.27 5.32
N LYS A 278 5.60 11.92 6.50
CA LYS A 278 4.66 11.56 7.58
C LYS A 278 3.19 11.71 7.17
N ASP A 279 2.92 12.57 6.21
CA ASP A 279 1.60 12.87 5.65
C ASP A 279 1.43 12.36 4.21
N ALA A 280 2.26 11.41 3.75
CA ALA A 280 2.17 10.84 2.39
C ALA A 280 0.82 10.16 2.11
N PHE A 281 0.09 9.78 3.15
CA PHE A 281 -1.22 9.12 3.09
C PHE A 281 -2.30 9.96 3.76
N ASN A 282 -3.44 10.16 3.08
CA ASN A 282 -4.60 10.78 3.70
C ASN A 282 -5.28 9.76 4.64
N THR A 283 -5.01 9.86 5.93
CA THR A 283 -5.57 8.96 6.96
C THR A 283 -7.10 8.93 6.98
N SER A 284 -7.77 10.01 6.56
CA SER A 284 -9.21 10.06 6.37
C SER A 284 -9.76 9.06 5.35
N PHE A 285 -8.96 8.66 4.35
CA PHE A 285 -9.33 7.61 3.38
C PHE A 285 -9.42 6.22 4.03
N PHE A 286 -8.69 6.02 5.12
CA PHE A 286 -8.54 4.73 5.75
C PHE A 286 -9.57 4.45 6.85
N VAL A 287 -10.18 5.50 7.40
CA VAL A 287 -11.22 5.39 8.43
C VAL A 287 -12.63 5.46 7.84
N ASN A 288 -13.60 4.92 8.58
CA ASN A 288 -15.00 5.11 8.24
C ASN A 288 -15.35 6.62 8.29
N PRO A 289 -15.96 7.21 7.24
CA PRO A 289 -16.32 8.63 7.22
C PRO A 289 -17.19 9.08 8.41
N SER A 290 -18.03 8.19 8.95
CA SER A 290 -18.87 8.49 10.13
C SER A 290 -18.08 8.59 11.45
N THR A 291 -16.92 7.94 11.51
CA THR A 291 -15.99 7.96 12.64
C THR A 291 -15.04 9.14 12.54
N GLY A 292 -14.40 9.32 11.38
CA GLY A 292 -13.35 10.32 11.19
C GLY A 292 -12.12 10.05 12.06
N LEU A 293 -11.22 11.03 12.19
CA LEU A 293 -9.96 10.88 12.95
C LEU A 293 -10.06 11.31 14.42
N GLY A 294 -11.11 12.07 14.76
CA GLY A 294 -11.31 12.65 16.09
C GLY A 294 -10.40 13.85 16.37
N ASP A 295 -10.85 14.73 17.26
CA ASP A 295 -10.03 15.81 17.81
C ASP A 295 -9.29 15.39 19.08
N LYS A 296 -8.64 16.34 19.76
CA LYS A 296 -7.86 16.05 20.97
C LYS A 296 -8.73 15.46 22.09
N GLU A 297 -9.95 15.97 22.23
CA GLU A 297 -10.91 15.56 23.25
C GLU A 297 -11.44 14.14 22.99
N ASP A 298 -11.73 13.81 21.73
CA ASP A 298 -12.09 12.47 21.28
C ASP A 298 -11.00 11.45 21.63
N LEU A 299 -9.73 11.78 21.34
CA LEU A 299 -8.60 10.90 21.56
C LEU A 299 -8.33 10.66 23.06
N LEU A 300 -8.47 11.69 23.90
CA LEU A 300 -8.34 11.55 25.35
C LEU A 300 -9.43 10.65 25.94
N LEU A 301 -10.66 10.77 25.45
CA LEU A 301 -11.76 9.88 25.83
C LEU A 301 -11.47 8.44 25.38
N GLY A 302 -11.03 8.26 24.13
CA GLY A 302 -10.65 6.96 23.58
C GLY A 302 -9.51 6.29 24.34
N GLU A 303 -8.46 7.04 24.69
CA GLU A 303 -7.33 6.55 25.49
C GLU A 303 -7.78 6.12 26.88
N LYS A 304 -8.65 6.89 27.54
CA LYS A 304 -9.18 6.50 28.85
C LYS A 304 -9.97 5.19 28.76
N LEU A 305 -10.87 5.08 27.78
CA LEU A 305 -11.64 3.87 27.52
C LEU A 305 -10.73 2.67 27.24
N PHE A 306 -9.69 2.84 26.43
CA PHE A 306 -8.76 1.78 26.05
C PHE A 306 -8.09 1.11 27.27
N ASN A 307 -7.92 1.85 28.37
CA ASN A 307 -7.31 1.37 29.60
C ASN A 307 -8.34 0.96 30.68
N ASP A 308 -9.64 1.08 30.42
CA ASP A 308 -10.68 0.86 31.44
C ASP A 308 -11.19 -0.57 31.45
N LYS A 309 -10.92 -1.29 32.55
CA LYS A 309 -11.35 -2.67 32.72
C LYS A 309 -12.87 -2.82 32.91
N ARG A 310 -13.57 -1.74 33.30
CA ARG A 310 -15.04 -1.75 33.47
C ARG A 310 -15.78 -2.01 32.17
N LEU A 311 -15.09 -1.97 31.03
CA LEU A 311 -15.64 -2.33 29.73
C LEU A 311 -15.86 -3.83 29.56
N SER A 312 -15.06 -4.70 30.21
CA SER A 312 -15.32 -6.14 30.23
C SER A 312 -16.38 -6.49 31.27
N LEU A 313 -17.19 -7.52 31.02
CA LEU A 313 -18.22 -7.97 31.97
C LEU A 313 -17.60 -8.44 33.31
N SER A 314 -16.40 -9.02 33.24
CA SER A 314 -15.64 -9.50 34.39
C SER A 314 -14.91 -8.40 35.17
N ASN A 315 -14.86 -7.16 34.65
CA ASN A 315 -13.98 -6.09 35.11
C ASN A 315 -12.48 -6.47 35.18
N SER A 316 -12.05 -7.52 34.47
CA SER A 316 -10.67 -8.04 34.51
C SER A 316 -9.82 -7.62 33.31
N LEU A 317 -10.44 -7.29 32.17
CA LEU A 317 -9.78 -6.99 30.91
C LEU A 317 -10.09 -5.58 30.41
N SER A 318 -9.09 -4.92 29.84
CA SER A 318 -9.21 -3.72 29.02
C SER A 318 -8.49 -3.96 27.70
N CYS A 319 -8.59 -3.06 26.72
CA CYS A 319 -7.83 -3.18 25.48
C CYS A 319 -6.32 -3.22 25.78
N SER A 320 -5.89 -2.40 26.74
CA SER A 320 -4.50 -2.32 27.19
C SER A 320 -3.97 -3.59 27.89
N SER A 321 -4.85 -4.52 28.28
CA SER A 321 -4.44 -5.81 28.84
C SER A 321 -3.71 -6.68 27.81
N CYS A 322 -4.17 -6.66 26.55
CA CYS A 322 -3.60 -7.44 25.45
C CYS A 322 -2.81 -6.56 24.45
N HIS A 323 -3.02 -5.24 24.47
CA HIS A 323 -2.34 -4.29 23.60
C HIS A 323 -1.56 -3.27 24.43
N GLN A 324 -0.48 -3.74 25.05
CA GLN A 324 0.33 -3.00 26.01
C GLN A 324 1.29 -2.05 25.28
N LYS A 325 1.24 -0.76 25.65
CA LYS A 325 2.10 0.27 25.03
C LYS A 325 3.59 -0.06 25.07
N LYS A 326 4.07 -0.66 26.17
CA LYS A 326 5.49 -1.05 26.36
C LYS A 326 5.94 -2.17 25.41
N GLU A 327 5.01 -3.02 24.97
CA GLU A 327 5.24 -4.09 23.99
C GLU A 327 4.78 -3.65 22.59
N ALA A 328 4.98 -2.37 22.25
CA ALA A 328 4.53 -1.81 20.97
C ALA A 328 3.05 -2.08 20.63
N PHE A 329 2.16 -2.05 21.63
CA PHE A 329 0.73 -2.35 21.53
C PHE A 329 0.40 -3.82 21.14
N SER A 330 1.26 -4.78 21.50
CA SER A 330 0.96 -6.22 21.66
C SER A 330 1.07 -6.64 23.13
N ASP A 331 1.16 -7.94 23.46
CA ASP A 331 1.26 -8.43 24.85
C ASP A 331 2.48 -9.33 25.14
N ALA A 332 3.34 -9.58 24.16
CA ALA A 332 4.48 -10.48 24.26
C ALA A 332 4.13 -11.92 24.69
N LEU A 333 2.93 -12.40 24.35
CA LEU A 333 2.48 -13.77 24.60
C LEU A 333 2.26 -14.54 23.28
N PRO A 334 2.41 -15.88 23.26
CA PRO A 334 2.03 -16.69 22.10
C PRO A 334 0.59 -16.42 21.67
N THR A 335 -0.33 -16.49 22.64
CA THR A 335 -1.70 -16.00 22.51
C THR A 335 -2.11 -15.33 23.81
N SER A 336 -2.95 -14.30 23.72
CA SER A 336 -3.38 -13.52 24.90
C SER A 336 -4.15 -14.39 25.89
N LEU A 337 -4.18 -13.99 27.16
CA LEU A 337 -5.03 -14.64 28.16
C LEU A 337 -6.41 -13.99 28.19
N GLY A 338 -7.46 -14.82 28.07
CA GLY A 338 -8.85 -14.41 28.17
C GLY A 338 -9.28 -14.08 29.60
N ALA A 339 -10.53 -13.66 29.76
CA ALA A 339 -11.11 -13.31 31.06
C ALA A 339 -11.12 -14.52 32.03
N SER A 340 -11.20 -15.74 31.50
CA SER A 340 -11.07 -16.98 32.26
C SER A 340 -9.64 -17.33 32.70
N GLY A 341 -8.64 -16.58 32.22
CA GLY A 341 -7.21 -16.88 32.40
C GLY A 341 -6.67 -17.96 31.46
N LYS A 342 -7.49 -18.47 30.53
CA LYS A 342 -7.06 -19.43 29.51
C LYS A 342 -6.49 -18.71 28.27
N PRO A 343 -5.55 -19.32 27.54
CA PRO A 343 -5.07 -18.76 26.28
C PRO A 343 -6.20 -18.64 25.25
N LEU A 344 -6.25 -17.50 24.56
CA LEU A 344 -7.09 -17.27 23.40
C LEU A 344 -6.53 -17.99 22.18
N LYS A 345 -7.29 -17.98 21.07
CA LYS A 345 -6.94 -18.71 19.86
C LYS A 345 -5.71 -18.16 19.13
N ARG A 346 -5.46 -16.85 19.20
CA ARG A 346 -4.47 -16.17 18.35
C ARG A 346 -3.60 -15.18 19.13
N ASN A 347 -2.41 -14.93 18.59
CA ASN A 347 -1.51 -13.86 19.00
C ASN A 347 -2.17 -12.49 18.85
N ALA A 348 -1.96 -11.56 19.79
CA ALA A 348 -2.44 -10.19 19.69
C ALA A 348 -1.51 -9.37 18.78
N PRO A 349 -1.96 -8.95 17.57
CA PRO A 349 -1.13 -8.14 16.70
C PRO A 349 -0.93 -6.73 17.29
N THR A 350 0.16 -6.06 16.92
CA THR A 350 0.33 -4.63 17.23
C THR A 350 -0.82 -3.79 16.67
N LEU A 351 -1.21 -2.76 17.43
CA LEU A 351 -2.16 -1.75 16.96
C LEU A 351 -1.48 -0.58 16.23
N ILE A 352 -0.15 -0.49 16.26
CA ILE A 352 0.58 0.61 15.60
C ILE A 352 0.38 0.51 14.08
N ASN A 353 0.06 1.63 13.45
CA ASN A 353 -0.19 1.76 12.02
C ASN A 353 -1.39 0.93 11.49
N THR A 354 -2.24 0.39 12.38
CA THR A 354 -3.38 -0.45 11.96
C THR A 354 -4.43 0.31 11.15
N ILE A 355 -4.44 1.65 11.26
CA ILE A 355 -5.28 2.52 10.43
C ILE A 355 -5.09 2.21 8.94
N PHE A 356 -3.88 1.85 8.48
CA PHE A 356 -3.61 1.62 7.07
C PHE A 356 -4.06 0.26 6.54
N ASN A 357 -4.79 -0.53 7.34
CA ASN A 357 -5.39 -1.78 6.90
C ASN A 357 -6.80 -1.56 6.34
N LYS A 358 -7.23 -2.41 5.40
CA LYS A 358 -8.61 -2.49 4.90
C LYS A 358 -9.35 -3.74 5.37
N SER A 359 -8.69 -4.56 6.17
CA SER A 359 -9.21 -5.78 6.76
C SER A 359 -8.54 -5.99 8.13
N PHE A 360 -9.32 -6.39 9.13
CA PHE A 360 -8.91 -6.50 10.54
C PHE A 360 -9.11 -7.92 11.07
N PHE A 361 -8.43 -8.23 12.18
CA PHE A 361 -8.11 -9.59 12.65
C PHE A 361 -7.15 -10.35 11.73
N TRP A 362 -6.61 -11.46 12.22
CA TRP A 362 -5.73 -12.36 11.46
C TRP A 362 -6.44 -13.05 10.29
N ASP A 363 -7.71 -13.43 10.43
CA ASP A 363 -8.51 -13.99 9.32
C ASP A 363 -9.11 -12.92 8.41
N GLY A 364 -8.93 -11.64 8.76
CA GLY A 364 -9.41 -10.52 7.96
C GLY A 364 -10.93 -10.39 7.88
N ARG A 365 -11.66 -10.96 8.84
CA ARG A 365 -13.14 -11.02 8.81
C ARG A 365 -13.85 -9.67 8.97
N SER A 366 -13.16 -8.68 9.54
CA SER A 366 -13.76 -7.38 9.83
C SER A 366 -13.27 -6.31 8.86
N GLY A 367 -14.19 -5.50 8.33
CA GLY A 367 -13.87 -4.46 7.34
C GLY A 367 -13.51 -3.09 7.93
N THR A 368 -13.78 -2.86 9.22
CA THR A 368 -13.49 -1.58 9.89
C THR A 368 -13.02 -1.78 11.34
N ILE A 369 -12.32 -0.78 11.89
CA ILE A 369 -11.88 -0.78 13.30
C ILE A 369 -13.07 -0.89 14.25
N GLU A 370 -14.19 -0.23 13.95
CA GLU A 370 -15.39 -0.25 14.79
C GLU A 370 -16.05 -1.64 14.82
N SER A 371 -16.08 -2.32 13.67
CA SER A 371 -16.60 -3.69 13.59
C SER A 371 -15.70 -4.65 14.37
N GLN A 372 -14.38 -4.49 14.23
CA GLN A 372 -13.40 -5.23 15.03
C GLN A 372 -13.61 -5.03 16.53
N ILE A 373 -13.76 -3.78 16.98
CA ILE A 373 -14.01 -3.45 18.39
C ILE A 373 -15.29 -4.14 18.87
N ARG A 374 -16.40 -4.04 18.13
CA ARG A 374 -17.68 -4.68 18.51
C ARG A 374 -17.55 -6.19 18.68
N GLU A 375 -16.80 -6.84 17.79
CA GLU A 375 -16.58 -8.28 17.86
C GLU A 375 -15.78 -8.68 19.11
N VAL A 376 -14.74 -7.93 19.48
CA VAL A 376 -13.99 -8.17 20.73
C VAL A 376 -14.87 -7.96 21.96
N PHE A 377 -15.73 -6.94 21.96
CA PHE A 377 -16.69 -6.74 23.04
C PHE A 377 -17.62 -7.95 23.23
N ASN A 378 -18.13 -8.51 22.14
CA ASN A 378 -19.04 -9.65 22.17
C ASN A 378 -18.36 -11.01 22.42
N ALA A 379 -17.04 -11.11 22.25
CA ALA A 379 -16.33 -12.38 22.39
C ALA A 379 -16.34 -12.89 23.84
N HIS A 380 -16.79 -14.13 24.01
CA HIS A 380 -17.12 -14.73 25.31
C HIS A 380 -15.94 -14.81 26.30
N ASP A 381 -14.73 -15.10 25.83
CA ASP A 381 -13.54 -15.16 26.70
C ASP A 381 -12.66 -13.91 26.60
N GLU A 382 -13.15 -12.87 25.92
CA GLU A 382 -12.53 -11.53 25.95
C GLU A 382 -13.37 -10.62 26.85
N PHE A 383 -14.14 -9.69 26.28
CA PHE A 383 -14.91 -8.74 27.07
C PHE A 383 -16.26 -9.29 27.53
N ASN A 384 -16.81 -10.29 26.82
CA ASN A 384 -18.08 -10.94 27.10
C ASN A 384 -19.24 -9.98 27.41
N ARG A 385 -19.28 -8.83 26.73
CA ARG A 385 -20.23 -7.77 27.01
C ARG A 385 -20.92 -7.32 25.74
N SER A 386 -22.24 -7.50 25.71
CA SER A 386 -23.06 -7.01 24.61
C SER A 386 -23.01 -5.48 24.54
N MET A 387 -22.71 -4.95 23.35
CA MET A 387 -22.66 -3.52 23.08
C MET A 387 -24.04 -2.93 22.78
N ASN A 388 -25.02 -3.19 23.66
CA ASN A 388 -26.35 -2.62 23.58
C ASN A 388 -26.49 -1.35 24.44
N ASN A 389 -25.82 -1.31 25.59
CA ASN A 389 -25.88 -0.20 26.55
C ASN A 389 -24.48 0.16 27.04
N ILE A 390 -24.32 1.40 27.49
CA ILE A 390 -23.09 1.87 28.15
C ILE A 390 -23.06 1.30 29.57
N PRO A 391 -21.90 0.82 30.07
CA PRO A 391 -21.77 0.41 31.46
C PRO A 391 -22.22 1.51 32.42
N GLU A 392 -23.08 1.16 33.38
CA GLU A 392 -23.66 2.10 34.35
C GLU A 392 -22.57 2.80 35.17
N GLU A 393 -21.49 2.07 35.47
CA GLU A 393 -20.32 2.57 36.20
C GLU A 393 -19.64 3.74 35.47
N LEU A 394 -19.67 3.75 34.12
CA LEU A 394 -19.12 4.85 33.33
C LEU A 394 -20.09 6.03 33.27
N LEU A 395 -21.40 5.78 33.34
CA LEU A 395 -22.42 6.85 33.36
C LEU A 395 -22.42 7.65 34.67
N LEU A 396 -21.96 7.03 35.77
CA LEU A 396 -21.86 7.64 37.10
C LEU A 396 -20.48 8.28 37.38
N ASP A 397 -19.50 8.06 36.52
CA ASP A 397 -18.13 8.54 36.69
C ASP A 397 -18.00 10.01 36.26
N ALA A 398 -17.65 10.88 37.22
CA ALA A 398 -17.54 12.31 37.01
C ALA A 398 -16.45 12.73 36.02
N GLU A 399 -15.42 11.89 35.81
CA GLU A 399 -14.38 12.16 34.82
C GLU A 399 -14.88 11.84 33.41
N TYR A 400 -15.60 10.72 33.24
CA TYR A 400 -16.26 10.41 31.97
C TYR A 400 -17.32 11.46 31.60
N ASP A 401 -18.12 11.95 32.54
CA ASP A 401 -19.06 13.04 32.27
C ASP A 401 -18.35 14.27 31.68
N LYS A 402 -17.18 14.65 32.24
CA LYS A 402 -16.36 15.75 31.72
C LYS A 402 -15.81 15.45 30.32
N LEU A 403 -15.29 14.24 30.09
CA LEU A 403 -14.70 13.84 28.80
C LEU A 403 -15.76 13.75 27.70
N PHE A 404 -16.90 13.12 27.97
CA PHE A 404 -18.02 13.08 27.04
C PHE A 404 -18.60 14.48 26.77
N LYS A 405 -18.68 15.35 27.78
CA LYS A 405 -19.12 16.73 27.58
C LYS A 405 -18.18 17.50 26.64
N LYS A 406 -16.87 17.25 26.72
CA LYS A 406 -15.87 17.85 25.83
C LYS A 406 -15.95 17.30 24.41
N ALA A 407 -15.97 15.98 24.26
CA ALA A 407 -15.95 15.31 22.95
C ALA A 407 -17.30 15.40 22.20
N TYR A 408 -18.43 15.33 22.92
CA TYR A 408 -19.76 15.18 22.32
C TYR A 408 -20.80 16.21 22.81
N GLY A 409 -20.39 17.21 23.60
CA GLY A 409 -21.26 18.29 24.05
C GLY A 409 -22.26 17.91 25.16
N GLY A 410 -22.15 16.72 25.74
CA GLY A 410 -23.00 16.29 26.86
C GLY A 410 -22.70 14.87 27.35
N LYS A 411 -23.63 14.30 28.11
CA LYS A 411 -23.57 12.90 28.53
C LYS A 411 -23.56 11.96 27.32
N PRO A 412 -22.95 10.77 27.43
CA PRO A 412 -22.97 9.82 26.34
C PRO A 412 -24.40 9.37 26.05
N LYS A 413 -24.77 9.39 24.77
CA LYS A 413 -26.11 9.07 24.26
C LYS A 413 -26.21 7.66 23.71
N SER A 414 -25.10 7.05 23.33
CA SER A 414 -25.07 5.70 22.77
C SER A 414 -23.69 5.06 22.92
N VAL A 415 -23.69 3.72 22.95
CA VAL A 415 -22.47 2.90 22.88
C VAL A 415 -21.63 3.18 21.63
N ASN A 416 -22.25 3.69 20.55
CA ASN A 416 -21.54 4.05 19.32
C ASN A 416 -20.54 5.20 19.55
N GLN A 417 -20.81 6.13 20.47
CA GLN A 417 -19.84 7.18 20.81
C GLN A 417 -18.61 6.61 21.52
N LEU A 418 -18.80 5.59 22.34
CA LEU A 418 -17.71 4.88 23.01
C LEU A 418 -16.84 4.13 22.01
N ILE A 419 -17.45 3.36 21.11
CA ILE A 419 -16.75 2.63 20.03
C ILE A 419 -16.04 3.61 19.10
N LYS A 420 -16.69 4.72 18.75
CA LYS A 420 -16.12 5.78 17.91
C LYS A 420 -14.85 6.35 18.54
N SER A 421 -14.88 6.74 19.82
CA SER A 421 -13.69 7.28 20.49
C SER A 421 -12.57 6.24 20.64
N LEU A 422 -12.90 4.98 20.92
CA LEU A 422 -11.90 3.89 20.89
C LEU A 422 -11.28 3.73 19.50
N ALA A 423 -12.09 3.71 18.44
CA ALA A 423 -11.62 3.57 17.06
C ALA A 423 -10.72 4.74 16.65
N GLN A 424 -11.08 5.98 17.02
CA GLN A 424 -10.28 7.17 16.78
C GLN A 424 -8.93 7.10 17.52
N TYR A 425 -8.92 6.67 18.79
CA TYR A 425 -7.68 6.46 19.53
C TYR A 425 -6.78 5.41 18.88
N VAL A 426 -7.32 4.24 18.54
CA VAL A 426 -6.56 3.18 17.84
C VAL A 426 -6.04 3.68 16.48
N ALA A 427 -6.87 4.40 15.72
CA ALA A 427 -6.47 4.99 14.44
C ALA A 427 -5.36 6.05 14.58
N SER A 428 -5.25 6.71 15.75
CA SER A 428 -4.21 7.70 16.03
C SER A 428 -2.84 7.10 16.36
N LEU A 429 -2.75 5.78 16.60
CA LEU A 429 -1.50 5.08 16.92
C LEU A 429 -0.65 4.89 15.66
N GLN A 430 -0.12 6.00 15.13
CA GLN A 430 0.68 6.02 13.90
C GLN A 430 2.13 6.36 14.19
N ALA A 431 3.04 5.75 13.44
CA ALA A 431 4.47 5.94 13.57
C ALA A 431 5.19 5.78 12.22
N PHE A 432 5.74 6.88 11.70
CA PHE A 432 6.54 6.99 10.46
C PHE A 432 7.84 7.77 10.69
N ASP A 433 8.48 7.48 11.81
CA ASP A 433 9.71 8.14 12.24
C ASP A 433 10.81 7.15 12.61
N SER A 434 10.77 5.96 12.01
CA SER A 434 11.79 4.93 12.20
C SER A 434 13.13 5.36 11.59
N LYS A 435 14.21 4.64 11.92
CA LYS A 435 15.53 4.84 11.28
C LYS A 435 15.42 4.75 9.76
N PHE A 436 14.64 3.79 9.25
CA PHE A 436 14.35 3.67 7.82
C PHE A 436 13.71 4.94 7.26
N ASP A 437 12.65 5.43 7.91
CA ASP A 437 11.89 6.59 7.43
C ASP A 437 12.77 7.86 7.35
N ARG A 438 13.56 8.14 8.41
CA ARG A 438 14.48 9.28 8.47
C ARG A 438 15.58 9.20 7.42
N ASN A 439 16.11 8.01 7.14
CA ASN A 439 17.09 7.81 6.07
C ASN A 439 16.49 8.02 4.68
N MET A 440 15.27 7.53 4.41
CA MET A 440 14.58 7.72 3.13
C MET A 440 14.30 9.21 2.85
N ARG A 441 13.99 9.99 3.89
CA ARG A 441 13.83 11.45 3.82
C ARG A 441 15.14 12.25 3.84
N LYS A 442 16.30 11.58 3.94
CA LYS A 442 17.63 12.20 4.10
C LYS A 442 17.77 13.09 5.36
N GLU A 443 16.96 12.85 6.38
CA GLU A 443 17.09 13.50 7.69
C GLU A 443 18.33 12.97 8.44
N GLU A 444 18.76 11.75 8.10
CA GLU A 444 20.01 11.15 8.56
C GLU A 444 20.66 10.30 7.45
N THR A 445 21.91 9.86 7.70
CA THR A 445 22.67 8.92 6.85
C THR A 445 23.30 7.84 7.72
N SER A 446 22.46 7.20 8.55
CA SER A 446 22.86 6.27 9.61
C SER A 446 22.74 4.79 9.22
N PHE A 447 22.23 4.50 8.01
CA PHE A 447 22.14 3.14 7.47
C PHE A 447 23.53 2.52 7.31
N THR A 448 23.75 1.43 8.03
CA THR A 448 24.94 0.60 7.94
C THR A 448 24.91 -0.25 6.66
N GLU A 449 26.06 -0.78 6.25
CA GLU A 449 26.11 -1.70 5.10
C GLU A 449 25.29 -2.98 5.33
N LEU A 450 25.19 -3.44 6.59
CA LEU A 450 24.37 -4.60 6.95
C LEU A 450 22.87 -4.30 6.75
N GLU A 451 22.40 -3.13 7.18
CA GLU A 451 21.00 -2.71 7.00
C GLU A 451 20.65 -2.45 5.52
N LYS A 452 21.58 -1.90 4.75
CA LYS A 452 21.43 -1.75 3.29
C LYS A 452 21.32 -3.12 2.61
N LYS A 453 22.18 -4.07 2.98
CA LYS A 453 22.10 -5.45 2.48
C LYS A 453 20.79 -6.12 2.89
N GLY A 454 20.28 -5.84 4.08
CA GLY A 454 18.98 -6.30 4.54
C GLY A 454 17.82 -5.79 3.68
N LEU A 455 17.79 -4.48 3.38
CA LEU A 455 16.78 -3.91 2.46
C LEU A 455 16.89 -4.52 1.05
N GLN A 456 18.11 -4.76 0.58
CA GLN A 456 18.35 -5.40 -0.71
C GLN A 456 17.82 -6.84 -0.76
N LEU A 457 18.01 -7.62 0.30
CA LEU A 457 17.42 -8.94 0.41
C LEU A 457 15.90 -8.86 0.49
N TYR A 458 15.37 -7.96 1.32
CA TYR A 458 13.93 -7.78 1.53
C TYR A 458 13.18 -7.48 0.22
N MET A 459 13.72 -6.60 -0.62
CA MET A 459 13.12 -6.21 -1.90
C MET A 459 13.48 -7.12 -3.07
N GLY A 460 14.53 -7.93 -2.93
CA GLY A 460 15.05 -8.85 -3.95
C GLY A 460 14.94 -10.30 -3.51
N LYS A 461 16.08 -10.98 -3.36
CA LYS A 461 16.19 -12.43 -3.10
C LYS A 461 15.24 -13.03 -2.06
N ALA A 462 14.94 -12.32 -0.97
CA ALA A 462 14.08 -12.83 0.09
C ALA A 462 12.58 -12.62 -0.19
N LEU A 463 12.24 -11.87 -1.23
CA LEU A 463 10.89 -11.62 -1.75
C LEU A 463 9.91 -11.00 -0.73
N CYS A 464 10.36 -10.54 0.44
CA CYS A 464 9.47 -10.03 1.49
C CYS A 464 8.63 -8.83 1.00
N GLY A 465 9.22 -7.97 0.16
CA GLY A 465 8.57 -6.81 -0.45
C GLY A 465 7.47 -7.12 -1.46
N SER A 466 7.27 -8.40 -1.84
CA SER A 466 6.18 -8.84 -2.74
C SER A 466 4.84 -9.01 -2.03
N CYS A 467 4.83 -9.09 -0.69
CA CYS A 467 3.62 -9.14 0.13
C CYS A 467 3.58 -8.03 1.19
N HIS A 468 4.74 -7.56 1.68
CA HIS A 468 4.84 -6.50 2.67
C HIS A 468 5.27 -5.18 1.99
N PHE A 469 4.34 -4.56 1.26
CA PHE A 469 4.64 -3.49 0.30
C PHE A 469 5.14 -2.21 0.96
N ILE A 470 6.26 -1.69 0.46
CA ILE A 470 6.76 -0.34 0.76
C ILE A 470 5.73 0.73 0.31
N PRO A 471 5.56 1.87 1.02
CA PRO A 471 6.23 2.29 2.26
C PRO A 471 5.52 1.85 3.55
N LEU A 472 4.30 1.31 3.47
CA LEU A 472 3.53 0.91 4.65
C LEU A 472 4.06 -0.37 5.30
N MET A 473 4.77 -1.19 4.52
CA MET A 473 5.32 -2.50 4.91
C MET A 473 4.24 -3.44 5.44
N ASN A 474 3.06 -3.46 4.80
CA ASN A 474 1.92 -4.34 5.09
C ASN A 474 1.33 -4.89 3.79
N GLY A 475 0.36 -5.81 3.88
CA GLY A 475 -0.32 -6.36 2.71
C GLY A 475 -1.43 -5.49 2.11
N THR A 476 -1.49 -4.19 2.39
CA THR A 476 -2.54 -3.34 1.80
C THR A 476 -2.10 -2.85 0.44
N LEU A 477 -2.81 -3.29 -0.60
CA LEU A 477 -2.36 -3.24 -1.99
C LEU A 477 -2.18 -1.82 -2.54
N PRO A 478 -0.95 -1.40 -2.91
CA PRO A 478 -0.73 -0.18 -3.66
C PRO A 478 -1.22 -0.30 -5.12
N PRO A 479 -1.39 0.80 -5.85
CA PRO A 479 -1.37 2.18 -5.36
C PRO A 479 -2.74 2.63 -4.79
N PHE A 480 -3.76 1.77 -4.84
CA PHE A 480 -5.15 2.14 -4.54
C PHE A 480 -5.52 1.99 -3.06
N TYR A 481 -4.85 1.10 -2.34
CA TYR A 481 -5.06 0.79 -0.92
C TYR A 481 -6.52 0.46 -0.56
N LYS A 482 -7.20 -0.28 -1.45
CA LYS A 482 -8.61 -0.67 -1.26
C LYS A 482 -8.80 -2.04 -0.62
N HIS A 483 -7.78 -2.88 -0.68
CA HIS A 483 -7.82 -4.27 -0.22
C HIS A 483 -6.54 -4.60 0.55
N THR A 484 -6.67 -5.44 1.56
CA THR A 484 -5.53 -6.06 2.25
C THR A 484 -5.49 -7.53 1.89
N GLU A 485 -4.34 -8.01 1.46
CA GLU A 485 -4.13 -9.40 1.05
C GLU A 485 -4.19 -10.37 2.22
N LYS A 486 -4.52 -11.60 1.87
CA LYS A 486 -4.54 -12.74 2.77
C LYS A 486 -3.85 -13.90 2.05
N GLU A 487 -2.96 -14.58 2.76
CA GLU A 487 -2.06 -15.56 2.19
C GLU A 487 -2.18 -16.89 2.92
N VAL A 488 -1.93 -17.97 2.18
CA VAL A 488 -1.76 -19.31 2.74
C VAL A 488 -0.27 -19.60 2.69
N ILE A 489 0.41 -19.53 3.85
CA ILE A 489 1.86 -19.78 3.93
C ILE A 489 2.20 -21.10 4.64
N GLY A 490 1.21 -21.75 5.26
CA GLY A 490 1.38 -23.06 5.89
C GLY A 490 2.10 -23.05 7.24
N VAL A 491 1.74 -22.12 8.13
CA VAL A 491 2.30 -22.04 9.49
C VAL A 491 1.98 -23.33 10.27
N PRO A 492 2.97 -23.99 10.89
CA PRO A 492 2.75 -25.22 11.65
C PRO A 492 2.06 -24.97 13.00
N LEU A 493 1.47 -26.02 13.55
CA LEU A 493 0.92 -26.00 14.91
C LEU A 493 2.02 -25.97 15.98
N VAL A 494 3.15 -26.63 15.70
CA VAL A 494 4.31 -26.73 16.59
C VAL A 494 5.58 -26.54 15.76
N ALA A 495 6.50 -25.67 16.20
CA ALA A 495 7.70 -25.30 15.44
C ALA A 495 8.58 -26.49 15.03
N THR A 496 8.58 -27.57 15.83
CA THR A 496 9.40 -28.77 15.62
C THR A 496 8.68 -29.91 14.93
N ASN A 497 7.38 -29.78 14.62
CA ASN A 497 6.55 -30.87 14.11
C ASN A 497 6.09 -30.59 12.69
N ASP A 498 6.03 -31.64 11.87
CA ASP A 498 5.53 -31.60 10.49
C ASP A 498 3.98 -31.62 10.46
N GLN A 499 3.33 -30.88 11.36
CA GLN A 499 1.89 -30.78 11.42
C GLN A 499 1.43 -29.34 11.18
N LEU A 500 0.70 -29.15 10.09
CA LEU A 500 0.00 -27.91 9.78
C LEU A 500 -0.97 -27.55 10.90
N ASP A 501 -1.12 -26.26 11.22
CA ASP A 501 -2.18 -25.78 12.11
C ASP A 501 -3.56 -26.00 11.46
N THR A 502 -4.18 -27.14 11.77
CA THR A 502 -5.54 -27.46 11.35
C THR A 502 -6.60 -27.07 12.38
N LEU A 503 -6.17 -26.53 13.53
CA LEU A 503 -7.09 -26.04 14.58
C LEU A 503 -7.64 -24.65 14.23
N ASP A 504 -6.90 -23.90 13.40
CA ASP A 504 -7.33 -22.62 12.86
C ASP A 504 -7.34 -22.59 11.33
N LEU A 505 -8.53 -22.74 10.75
CA LEU A 505 -8.70 -22.71 9.30
C LEU A 505 -8.64 -21.30 8.70
N GLY A 506 -8.45 -20.25 9.52
CA GLY A 506 -8.33 -18.88 9.05
C GLY A 506 -9.60 -18.38 8.35
N PHE A 507 -9.44 -17.71 7.20
CA PHE A 507 -10.54 -17.14 6.43
C PHE A 507 -11.52 -18.18 5.85
N TYR A 508 -11.15 -19.45 5.82
CA TYR A 508 -12.04 -20.54 5.39
C TYR A 508 -13.37 -20.57 6.13
N THR A 509 -13.41 -20.22 7.42
CA THR A 509 -14.62 -20.37 8.26
C THR A 509 -15.80 -19.49 7.82
N PHE A 510 -15.61 -18.58 6.85
CA PHE A 510 -16.65 -17.69 6.36
C PHE A 510 -17.34 -18.17 5.08
N TYR A 511 -16.60 -18.84 4.20
CA TYR A 511 -17.08 -19.27 2.88
C TYR A 511 -16.95 -20.77 2.63
N GLU A 512 -16.14 -21.46 3.45
CA GLU A 512 -15.86 -22.90 3.36
C GLU A 512 -15.33 -23.36 1.99
N VAL A 513 -14.53 -22.51 1.35
CA VAL A 513 -13.90 -22.77 0.05
C VAL A 513 -12.43 -23.15 0.26
N ASP A 514 -12.00 -24.25 -0.35
CA ASP A 514 -10.69 -24.87 -0.08
C ASP A 514 -9.50 -23.92 -0.25
N ILE A 515 -9.53 -23.02 -1.25
CA ILE A 515 -8.46 -22.02 -1.47
C ILE A 515 -8.25 -21.06 -0.29
N HIS A 516 -9.20 -20.95 0.65
CA HIS A 516 -9.08 -20.12 1.84
C HIS A 516 -8.57 -20.88 3.08
N LYS A 517 -8.32 -22.19 2.97
CA LYS A 517 -7.92 -23.01 4.12
C LYS A 517 -6.54 -22.61 4.63
N GLY A 518 -6.48 -22.13 5.87
CA GLY A 518 -5.25 -21.62 6.48
C GLY A 518 -4.84 -20.24 5.95
N MET A 519 -5.78 -19.49 5.37
CA MET A 519 -5.53 -18.16 4.81
C MET A 519 -5.64 -17.09 5.89
N PHE A 520 -4.60 -16.25 6.02
CA PHE A 520 -4.52 -15.17 6.99
C PHE A 520 -4.05 -13.88 6.35
N ARG A 521 -4.54 -12.74 6.86
CA ARG A 521 -4.14 -11.40 6.47
C ARG A 521 -2.63 -11.21 6.64
N THR A 522 -1.99 -10.64 5.63
CA THR A 522 -0.57 -10.25 5.67
C THR A 522 -0.36 -9.07 6.64
N PRO A 523 0.34 -9.26 7.78
CA PRO A 523 0.52 -8.22 8.78
C PRO A 523 1.53 -7.15 8.34
N THR A 524 1.67 -6.07 9.13
CA THR A 524 2.79 -5.15 8.95
C THR A 524 4.06 -5.75 9.54
N VAL A 525 5.22 -5.48 8.93
CA VAL A 525 6.54 -5.79 9.50
C VAL A 525 7.16 -4.61 10.23
N ARG A 526 6.52 -3.43 10.23
CA ARG A 526 6.93 -2.30 11.10
C ARG A 526 6.76 -2.72 12.57
N ASN A 527 7.74 -2.38 13.39
CA ASN A 527 7.82 -2.78 14.80
C ASN A 527 7.92 -4.30 15.05
N SER A 528 8.15 -5.14 14.02
CA SER A 528 8.23 -6.60 14.20
C SER A 528 9.35 -7.04 15.15
N ALA A 529 10.46 -6.30 15.22
CA ALA A 529 11.52 -6.56 16.19
C ALA A 529 11.11 -6.30 17.66
N LEU A 530 9.93 -5.72 17.91
CA LEU A 530 9.40 -5.40 19.25
C LEU A 530 8.17 -6.23 19.63
N THR A 531 7.68 -7.11 18.75
CA THR A 531 6.36 -7.75 18.91
C THR A 531 6.43 -9.28 18.85
N ALA A 532 7.55 -9.88 19.26
CA ALA A 532 7.60 -11.33 19.45
C ALA A 532 6.56 -11.77 20.50
N PRO A 533 6.05 -13.02 20.45
CA PRO A 533 6.28 -14.02 19.41
C PRO A 533 5.44 -13.79 18.14
N TYR A 534 5.71 -14.56 17.08
CA TYR A 534 5.27 -14.30 15.71
C TYR A 534 4.27 -15.31 15.15
N MET A 535 3.65 -14.94 14.03
CA MET A 535 2.54 -15.63 13.34
C MET A 535 1.21 -15.54 14.09
N HIS A 536 0.12 -16.00 13.45
CA HIS A 536 -1.23 -15.92 14.02
C HIS A 536 -1.38 -16.70 15.33
N ASN A 537 -0.56 -17.73 15.54
CA ASN A 537 -0.57 -18.60 16.71
C ASN A 537 0.63 -18.37 17.65
N GLY A 538 1.49 -17.40 17.38
CA GLY A 538 2.63 -17.06 18.25
C GLY A 538 3.70 -18.16 18.34
N ILE A 539 3.86 -18.98 17.29
CA ILE A 539 4.68 -20.18 17.35
C ILE A 539 6.20 -19.92 17.32
N TYR A 540 6.63 -18.80 16.73
CA TYR A 540 8.05 -18.45 16.63
C TYR A 540 8.41 -17.36 17.64
N ASN A 541 9.50 -17.55 18.37
CA ASN A 541 9.96 -16.64 19.42
C ASN A 541 10.97 -15.60 18.90
N SER A 542 11.52 -15.79 17.70
CA SER A 542 12.52 -14.88 17.12
C SER A 542 12.28 -14.61 15.64
N LEU A 543 12.78 -13.47 15.15
CA LEU A 543 12.79 -13.17 13.72
C LEU A 543 13.65 -14.17 12.93
N ASP A 544 14.68 -14.76 13.53
CA ASP A 544 15.50 -15.79 12.86
C ASP A 544 14.67 -17.04 12.52
N GLU A 545 13.81 -17.49 13.44
CA GLU A 545 12.88 -18.61 13.20
C GLU A 545 11.86 -18.27 12.11
N VAL A 546 11.32 -17.04 12.12
CA VAL A 546 10.42 -16.56 11.06
C VAL A 546 11.11 -16.55 9.70
N ILE A 547 12.33 -16.00 9.63
CA ILE A 547 13.09 -15.93 8.40
C ILE A 547 13.50 -17.34 7.95
N ASP A 548 13.82 -18.26 8.86
CA ASP A 548 14.09 -19.65 8.52
C ASP A 548 12.88 -20.35 7.91
N PHE A 549 11.69 -20.11 8.45
CA PHE A 549 10.43 -20.63 7.89
C PHE A 549 10.24 -20.19 6.43
N TYR A 550 10.41 -18.89 6.13
CA TYR A 550 10.33 -18.39 4.76
C TYR A 550 11.48 -18.92 3.90
N ASN A 551 12.70 -18.97 4.43
CA ASN A 551 13.88 -19.47 3.73
C ASN A 551 13.73 -20.92 3.26
N ARG A 552 12.98 -21.73 4.03
CA ARG A 552 12.72 -23.13 3.69
C ARG A 552 11.61 -23.31 2.66
N GLY A 553 10.85 -22.27 2.31
CA GLY A 553 9.73 -22.34 1.37
C GLY A 553 8.34 -22.44 2.03
N GLY A 554 8.20 -21.95 3.27
CA GLY A 554 6.94 -22.01 4.02
C GLY A 554 6.52 -23.43 4.36
N GLY A 555 5.23 -23.67 4.58
CA GLY A 555 4.73 -24.98 5.00
C GLY A 555 5.05 -26.11 4.02
N LYS A 556 4.91 -25.91 2.71
CA LYS A 556 5.33 -26.89 1.69
C LYS A 556 6.82 -27.20 1.79
N GLY A 557 7.64 -26.17 2.01
CA GLY A 557 9.07 -26.27 2.24
C GLY A 557 9.48 -27.03 3.51
N LEU A 558 8.59 -27.06 4.50
CA LEU A 558 8.68 -27.92 5.68
C LEU A 558 8.21 -29.37 5.42
N GLY A 559 7.72 -29.69 4.22
CA GLY A 559 7.12 -30.99 3.90
C GLY A 559 5.64 -31.13 4.28
N LEU A 560 4.96 -30.03 4.64
CA LEU A 560 3.54 -30.03 4.98
C LEU A 560 2.66 -30.09 3.74
N ALA A 561 1.52 -30.79 3.85
CA ALA A 561 0.49 -30.80 2.82
C ALA A 561 -0.31 -29.48 2.84
N VAL A 562 0.11 -28.49 2.06
CA VAL A 562 -0.52 -27.17 1.96
C VAL A 562 -0.94 -26.91 0.53
N GLU A 563 -2.09 -27.44 0.09
CA GLU A 563 -2.50 -27.45 -1.33
C GLU A 563 -2.38 -26.08 -2.03
N HIS A 564 -2.96 -25.05 -1.41
CA HIS A 564 -3.08 -23.70 -1.96
C HIS A 564 -2.08 -22.69 -1.40
N GLN A 565 -0.87 -23.13 -1.04
CA GLN A 565 0.19 -22.22 -0.60
C GLN A 565 0.48 -21.16 -1.66
N THR A 566 0.55 -19.90 -1.25
CA THR A 566 0.79 -18.73 -2.13
C THR A 566 2.25 -18.29 -2.16
N LEU A 567 3.06 -18.70 -1.19
CA LEU A 567 4.52 -18.54 -1.19
C LEU A 567 5.20 -19.55 -2.12
N PRO A 568 6.26 -19.16 -2.87
CA PRO A 568 7.15 -20.12 -3.52
C PRO A 568 7.64 -21.20 -2.55
N PHE A 569 7.62 -22.45 -3.00
CA PHE A 569 8.00 -23.59 -2.15
C PHE A 569 9.50 -23.89 -2.19
N ASP A 570 10.23 -23.30 -3.14
CA ASP A 570 11.68 -23.46 -3.24
C ASP A 570 12.39 -22.71 -2.11
N SER A 571 13.51 -23.30 -1.68
CA SER A 571 14.37 -22.66 -0.68
C SER A 571 14.98 -21.37 -1.24
N LEU A 572 14.85 -20.28 -0.50
CA LEU A 572 15.48 -18.99 -0.83
C LEU A 572 17.01 -19.06 -0.72
N SER A 573 17.55 -20.13 -0.12
CA SER A 573 19.00 -20.35 0.03
C SER A 573 19.72 -19.17 0.69
N LEU A 574 19.08 -18.57 1.70
CA LEU A 574 19.64 -17.53 2.54
C LEU A 574 20.65 -18.13 3.52
N ASN A 575 21.87 -17.61 3.51
CA ASN A 575 22.89 -17.96 4.50
C ASN A 575 22.72 -17.14 5.80
N SER A 576 23.43 -17.53 6.85
CA SER A 576 23.32 -16.88 8.18
C SER A 576 23.56 -15.37 8.16
N LYS A 577 24.49 -14.87 7.33
CA LYS A 577 24.75 -13.42 7.21
C LYS A 577 23.63 -12.69 6.48
N GLU A 578 22.97 -13.35 5.52
CA GLU A 578 21.80 -12.78 4.84
C GLU A 578 20.61 -12.69 5.79
N LYS A 579 20.39 -13.72 6.63
CA LYS A 579 19.38 -13.66 7.70
C LYS A 579 19.66 -12.54 8.70
N GLU A 580 20.91 -12.43 9.16
CA GLU A 580 21.35 -11.34 10.04
C GLU A 580 21.10 -9.95 9.41
N ALA A 581 21.40 -9.79 8.13
CA ALA A 581 21.15 -8.56 7.40
C ALA A 581 19.65 -8.21 7.34
N LEU A 582 18.79 -9.19 7.06
CA LEU A 582 17.34 -9.01 7.08
C LEU A 582 16.84 -8.56 8.46
N ILE A 583 17.31 -9.18 9.53
CA ILE A 583 16.95 -8.79 10.92
C ILE A 583 17.39 -7.35 11.19
N ALA A 584 18.64 -7.00 10.85
CA ALA A 584 19.15 -5.65 11.02
C ALA A 584 18.29 -4.62 10.27
N PHE A 585 17.83 -4.94 9.05
CA PHE A 585 16.89 -4.08 8.33
C PHE A 585 15.53 -3.96 9.03
N LEU A 586 14.93 -5.07 9.49
CA LEU A 586 13.64 -5.04 10.19
C LEU A 586 13.69 -4.20 11.48
N GLU A 587 14.81 -4.21 12.20
CA GLU A 587 15.04 -3.34 13.36
C GLU A 587 15.01 -1.85 12.99
N THR A 588 15.42 -1.48 11.77
CA THR A 588 15.34 -0.09 11.31
C THR A 588 13.91 0.41 11.13
N LEU A 589 12.92 -0.49 11.07
CA LEU A 589 11.49 -0.18 10.92
C LEU A 589 10.79 0.11 12.26
N ASN A 590 11.51 0.03 13.38
CA ASN A 590 10.97 0.30 14.71
C ASN A 590 10.70 1.81 14.88
N SER A 591 9.45 2.13 15.21
CA SER A 591 8.99 3.46 15.60
C SER A 591 7.70 3.29 16.41
N THR A 592 7.71 3.77 17.65
CA THR A 592 6.50 3.81 18.48
C THR A 592 5.99 5.24 18.57
N PRO A 593 4.68 5.46 18.71
CA PRO A 593 4.15 6.79 18.96
C PRO A 593 4.74 7.34 20.28
N GLU A 594 5.73 8.23 20.19
CA GLU A 594 6.21 8.98 21.35
C GLU A 594 5.07 9.80 21.93
N LYS A 595 5.06 9.98 23.26
CA LYS A 595 4.18 10.97 23.89
C LYS A 595 4.57 12.31 23.26
N LYS A 596 3.69 12.91 22.45
CA LYS A 596 3.91 14.26 21.89
C LYS A 596 4.50 15.15 23.01
N PRO A 597 5.61 15.87 22.78
CA PRO A 597 6.00 16.95 23.67
C PRO A 597 4.81 17.91 23.79
N ASP A 598 4.57 18.43 24.98
CA ASP A 598 3.50 19.38 25.28
C ASP A 598 3.34 20.41 24.16
N THR A 599 2.13 20.52 23.63
CA THR A 599 1.74 21.51 22.64
C THR A 599 1.86 22.92 23.23
N THR A 600 3.05 23.51 23.10
CA THR A 600 3.30 24.95 23.09
C THR A 600 4.26 25.28 21.95
N THR A 601 3.85 24.96 20.73
CA THR A 601 4.44 25.58 19.55
C THR A 601 3.33 25.90 18.58
N ASN A 602 2.88 27.15 18.66
CA ASN A 602 2.10 27.80 17.62
C ASN A 602 2.87 27.67 16.30
N ILE A 603 2.35 26.88 15.37
CA ILE A 603 2.75 27.00 13.97
C ILE A 603 2.08 28.28 13.47
N SER A 604 2.86 29.35 13.53
CA SER A 604 2.57 30.64 12.89
C SER A 604 2.51 30.44 11.38
N LEU A 605 1.29 30.51 10.83
CA LEU A 605 1.07 30.79 9.41
C LEU A 605 1.49 32.24 9.11
N SER A 606 2.78 32.49 8.93
CA SER A 606 3.26 33.73 8.29
C SER A 606 4.75 33.64 7.93
N SER A 607 5.05 33.15 6.73
CA SER A 607 6.18 33.65 5.91
C SER A 607 6.21 32.93 4.56
N LEU A 608 5.27 33.29 3.70
CA LEU A 608 5.47 33.30 2.25
C LEU A 608 5.36 34.76 1.85
N ASN A 609 6.51 35.41 1.71
CA ASN A 609 6.74 36.56 0.86
C ASN A 609 7.95 36.22 -0.01
#